data_AF-A0A099T6Z9-F1
#
_entry.id   AF-A0A099T6Z9-F1
#
_cell.length_a   1.000
_cell.length_b   1.000
_cell.length_c   1.000
_cell.angle_alpha   90.00
_cell.angle_beta   90.00
_cell.angle_gamma   90.00
#
_symmetry.space_group_name_H-M   'P 1'
#
loop_
_entity.id
_entity.type
_entity.pdbx_description
1 polymer ?
#
loop_
_entity_poly.entity_id
_entity_poly.type
_entity_poly.pdbx_seq_one_letter_code
_entity_poly.pdbx_strand_id
1 'polypeptide(L)' 'MIETDDMPPEHISDIVQMALSDHVSFGAIKEQYGLSEKQVKGLMRATLKTGSYKAWRKRVRTFGDRRAVYK' A
#
# COMPACT_ATOMS: atom_id res chain seq x y z
N MET A 1 -6.41 -8.37 14.46
CA MET A 1 -5.72 -7.50 13.49
C MET A 1 -4.60 -8.34 12.90
N ILE A 2 -4.50 -8.49 11.59
CA ILE A 2 -3.51 -9.39 10.97
C ILE A 2 -2.13 -8.75 11.06
N GLU A 3 -1.17 -9.46 11.64
CA GLU A 3 0.25 -9.10 11.61
C GLU A 3 0.86 -9.52 10.27
N THR A 4 1.65 -8.63 9.66
CA THR A 4 2.24 -8.85 8.33
C THR A 4 3.28 -9.98 8.30
N ASP A 5 3.70 -10.48 9.46
CA ASP A 5 4.68 -11.56 9.62
C ASP A 5 4.08 -12.97 9.40
N ASP A 6 2.77 -13.13 9.53
CA ASP A 6 2.08 -14.43 9.38
C ASP A 6 1.54 -14.65 7.95
N MET A 7 1.73 -13.67 7.06
CA MET A 7 1.23 -13.74 5.69
C MET A 7 2.21 -14.47 4.76
N PRO A 8 1.71 -15.35 3.88
CA PRO A 8 2.51 -15.95 2.83
C PRO A 8 3.27 -14.90 2.00
N PRO A 9 4.51 -15.20 1.57
CA PRO A 9 5.31 -14.28 0.76
C PRO A 9 4.64 -13.90 -0.56
N GLU A 10 3.80 -14.76 -1.13
CA GLU A 10 2.97 -14.45 -2.30
C GLU A 10 2.00 -13.29 -2.04
N HIS A 11 1.35 -13.26 -0.87
CA HIS A 11 0.46 -12.16 -0.51
C HIS A 11 1.23 -10.86 -0.31
N ILE A 12 2.44 -10.92 0.26
CA ILE A 12 3.30 -9.73 0.38
C ILE A 12 3.62 -9.17 -1.01
N SER A 13 4.00 -10.03 -1.96
CA SER A 13 4.28 -9.63 -3.34
C SER A 13 3.05 -9.00 -4.00
N ASP A 14 1.87 -9.61 -3.85
CA ASP A 14 0.62 -9.09 -4.39
C ASP A 14 0.28 -7.72 -3.81
N ILE A 15 0.34 -7.56 -2.49
CA ILE A 15 0.07 -6.28 -1.82
C ILE A 15 1.05 -5.21 -2.31
N VAL A 16 2.33 -5.55 -2.51
CA VAL A 16 3.34 -4.62 -3.03
C VAL A 16 3.00 -4.22 -4.47
N GLN A 17 2.62 -5.18 -5.33
CA GLN A 17 2.20 -4.87 -6.71
C GLN A 17 0.95 -3.99 -6.73
N MET A 18 -0.05 -4.32 -5.92
CA MET A 18 -1.27 -3.53 -5.75
C MET A 18 -0.94 -2.12 -5.26
N ALA A 19 -0.11 -1.97 -4.24
CA ALA A 19 0.27 -0.66 -3.70
C ALA A 19 1.09 0.19 -4.69
N LEU A 20 1.84 -0.44 -5.61
CA LEU A 20 2.59 0.25 -6.66
C LEU A 20 1.70 0.69 -7.84
N SER A 21 0.52 0.07 -7.98
CA SER A 21 -0.46 0.37 -9.02
C SER A 21 -1.24 1.64 -8.69
N ASP A 22 -1.26 2.57 -9.65
CA ASP A 22 -1.99 3.82 -9.51
C ASP A 22 -3.53 3.63 -9.58
N HIS A 23 -3.98 2.43 -9.98
CA HIS A 23 -5.39 2.06 -10.12
C HIS A 23 -5.97 1.38 -8.87
N VAL A 24 -5.12 1.00 -7.91
CA VAL A 24 -5.56 0.26 -6.73
C VAL A 24 -5.53 1.18 -5.51
N SER A 25 -6.62 1.17 -4.76
CA SER A 25 -6.74 1.97 -3.55
C SER A 25 -6.32 1.17 -2.32
N PHE A 26 -5.88 1.88 -1.26
CA PHE A 26 -5.71 1.25 0.05
C PHE A 26 -7.01 0.65 0.59
N GLY A 27 -8.18 1.15 0.15
CA GLY A 27 -9.48 0.54 0.48
C GLY A 27 -9.60 -0.87 -0.10
N ALA A 28 -9.28 -1.06 -1.37
CA ALA A 28 -9.31 -2.36 -2.03
C ALA A 28 -8.33 -3.36 -1.37
N ILE A 29 -7.12 -2.89 -1.02
CA ILE A 29 -6.14 -3.71 -0.29
C ILE A 29 -6.69 -4.10 1.10
N LYS A 30 -7.39 -3.18 1.79
CA LYS A 30 -8.02 -3.45 3.08
C LYS A 30 -9.18 -4.44 2.95
N GLU A 31 -9.98 -4.35 1.90
CA GLU A 31 -11.10 -5.26 1.66
C GLU A 31 -10.61 -6.68 1.34
N GLN A 32 -9.53 -6.81 0.58
CA GLN A 32 -9.01 -8.11 0.14
C GLN A 32 -8.09 -8.77 1.18
N TYR A 33 -7.23 -8.00 1.85
CA TYR A 33 -6.19 -8.52 2.77
C TYR A 33 -6.35 -8.06 4.22
N GLY A 34 -7.37 -7.23 4.53
CA GLY A 34 -7.56 -6.70 5.88
C GLY A 34 -6.54 -5.65 6.33
N LEU A 35 -5.63 -5.22 5.44
CA LEU A 35 -4.55 -4.30 5.78
C LEU A 35 -4.98 -2.83 5.67
N SER A 36 -4.81 -2.10 6.76
CA SER A 36 -4.96 -0.65 6.77
C SER A 36 -3.85 0.04 5.96
N GLU A 37 -4.12 1.25 5.49
CA GLU A 37 -3.12 2.09 4.81
C GLU A 37 -1.82 2.24 5.63
N LYS A 38 -1.91 2.30 6.97
CA LYS A 38 -0.74 2.37 7.86
C LYS A 38 0.11 1.09 7.75
N GLN A 39 -0.52 -0.08 7.75
CA GLN A 39 0.17 -1.37 7.60
C GLN A 39 0.79 -1.49 6.22
N VAL A 40 0.07 -1.12 5.14
CA VAL A 40 0.62 -1.13 3.77
C VAL A 40 1.82 -0.19 3.65
N LYS A 41 1.75 1.02 4.23
CA LYS A 41 2.90 1.94 4.25
C LYS A 41 4.10 1.40 5.01
N GLY A 42 3.86 0.63 6.08
CA GLY A 42 4.90 -0.07 6.84
C GLY A 42 5.55 -1.17 6.02
N LEU A 43 4.73 -2.02 5.40
CA LEU A 43 5.18 -3.08 4.50
C LEU A 43 6.03 -2.51 3.36
N MET A 44 5.51 -1.51 2.64
CA MET A 44 6.22 -0.84 1.54
C MET A 44 7.55 -0.22 1.98
N ARG A 45 7.66 0.25 3.23
CA ARG A 45 8.91 0.80 3.78
C ARG A 45 9.93 -0.30 4.08
N ALA A 46 9.48 -1.49 4.48
CA ALA A 46 10.33 -2.64 4.73
C ALA A 46 10.78 -3.31 3.42
N THR A 47 9.92 -3.34 2.40
CA THR A 47 10.19 -4.03 1.13
C THR A 47 10.99 -3.16 0.14
N LEU A 48 10.70 -1.86 0.03
CA LEU A 48 11.34 -1.00 -0.96
C LEU A 48 12.63 -0.37 -0.45
N LYS A 49 13.59 -0.18 -1.36
CA LYS A 49 14.73 0.70 -1.12
C LYS A 49 14.27 2.12 -0.83
N THR A 50 15.01 2.83 0.01
CA THR A 50 14.68 4.19 0.48
C THR A 50 14.33 5.17 -0.65
N GLY A 51 15.05 5.12 -1.78
CA GLY A 51 14.77 5.97 -2.95
C GLY A 51 13.41 5.66 -3.60
N SER A 52 13.14 4.38 -3.85
CA SER A 52 11.87 3.92 -4.42
C SER A 52 10.69 4.22 -3.50
N TYR A 53 10.87 4.05 -2.19
CA TYR A 53 9.85 4.40 -1.20
C TYR A 53 9.51 5.90 -1.21
N LYS A 54 10.53 6.78 -1.29
CA LYS A 54 10.31 8.23 -1.41
C LYS A 54 9.54 8.60 -2.67
N ALA A 55 9.89 8.00 -3.82
CA ALA A 55 9.19 8.23 -5.09
C ALA A 55 7.73 7.74 -5.03
N TRP A 56 7.50 6.55 -4.49
CA TRP A 56 6.17 6.00 -4.28
C TRP A 56 5.33 6.88 -3.33
N ARG A 57 5.90 7.34 -2.21
CA ARG A 57 5.21 8.25 -1.28
C ARG A 57 4.81 9.57 -1.94
N LYS A 58 5.62 10.10 -2.85
CA LYS A 58 5.28 11.29 -3.64
C LYS A 58 4.06 11.01 -4.53
N ARG A 59 4.02 9.86 -5.22
CA ARG A 59 2.84 9.44 -6.01
C ARG A 59 1.60 9.31 -5.13
N VAL A 60 1.69 8.57 -4.03
CA VAL A 60 0.56 8.37 -3.08
C VAL A 60 0.00 9.70 -2.60
N ARG A 61 0.83 10.72 -2.33
CA ARG A 61 0.33 12.05 -1.94
C ARG A 61 -0.48 12.70 -3.06
N THR A 62 0.04 12.68 -4.28
CA THR A 62 -0.67 13.22 -5.46
C THR A 62 -1.97 12.49 -5.75
N PHE A 63 -2.02 11.17 -5.54
CA PHE A 63 -3.25 10.37 -5.69
C PHE A 63 -4.23 10.53 -4.53
N GLY A 64 -3.72 10.69 -3.30
CA GLY A 64 -4.53 10.95 -2.11
C GLY A 64 -5.29 12.27 -2.22
N ASP A 65 -4.62 13.33 -2.69
CA ASP A 65 -5.26 14.63 -2.92
C ASP A 65 -6.40 14.56 -3.96
N ARG A 66 -6.29 13.69 -4.97
CA ARG A 66 -7.37 13.47 -5.95
C ARG A 66 -8.60 12.78 -5.37
N ARG A 67 -8.47 12.03 -4.27
CA ARG A 67 -9.55 11.25 -3.66
C ARG A 67 -10.32 12.00 -2.56
N ALA A 68 -9.88 13.21 -2.19
CA ALA A 68 -10.65 14.09 -1.32
C ALA A 68 -11.95 14.64 -1.97
N VAL A 69 -12.20 14.34 -3.25
CA VAL A 69 -13.35 14.85 -4.03
C VAL A 69 -14.57 13.91 -4.01
N TYR A 70 -14.60 12.90 -3.15
CA TYR A 70 -15.83 12.13 -2.93
C TYR A 70 -16.26 12.25 -1.46
N LYS A 71 -17.03 13.30 -1.18
CA LYS A 71 -17.98 13.32 -0.06
C LYS A 71 -19.33 13.79 -0.58
#